data_AF-A0A8H4LFU4-F1
#
_entry.id   AF-A0A8H4LFU4-F1
#
_cell.length_a   1.000
_cell.length_b   1.000
_cell.length_c   1.000
_cell.angle_alpha   90.00
_cell.angle_beta   90.00
_cell.angle_gamma   90.00
#
_symmetry.space_group_name_H-M   'P 1'
#
loop_
_entity.id
_entity.type
_entity.pdbx_description
1 polymer ?
#
loop_
_entity_poly.entity_id
_entity_poly.type
_entity_poly.pdbx_seq_one_letter_code
_entity_poly.pdbx_strand_id
1 'polypeptide(L)'
;MSGKFEPKVPVNLDPPKDDPISQEELARSNGTDGAKCYVAIKGKVYDVTGNKAYQPGGSYNVFAGKDASRALGKTSTKPEDARPEWQDLDDKEKGVLNDWVTFFSKRYNVVGVVEGATNMD
;
A
#
# COMPACT_ATOMS: atom_id res chain seq x y z
N MET A 1 -12.77 -18.17 -4.06
CA MET A 1 -12.53 -17.63 -2.69
C MET A 1 -12.75 -16.12 -2.76
N SER A 2 -14.00 -15.69 -2.85
CA SER A 2 -14.39 -14.42 -3.50
C SER A 2 -14.97 -13.38 -2.53
N GLY A 3 -14.38 -13.24 -1.35
CA GLY A 3 -14.81 -12.27 -0.33
C GLY A 3 -13.67 -11.57 0.40
N LYS A 4 -12.45 -11.56 -0.17
CA LYS A 4 -11.25 -11.12 0.55
C LYS A 4 -11.00 -9.61 0.52
N PHE A 5 -11.64 -8.88 -0.39
CA PHE A 5 -11.33 -7.49 -0.69
C PHE A 5 -12.61 -6.66 -0.84
N GLU A 6 -13.50 -6.66 0.14
CA GLU A 6 -14.57 -5.66 0.21
C GLU A 6 -14.46 -4.89 1.54
N PRO A 7 -14.40 -3.55 1.52
CA PRO A 7 -14.46 -2.78 2.74
C PRO A 7 -15.88 -2.94 3.30
N LYS A 8 -16.02 -3.43 4.54
CA LYS A 8 -17.33 -3.47 5.22
C LYS A 8 -17.92 -2.07 5.49
N VAL A 9 -17.18 -1.01 5.20
CA VAL A 9 -17.55 0.38 5.48
C VAL A 9 -17.43 1.19 4.19
N PRO A 10 -18.45 1.95 3.78
CA PRO A 10 -18.33 2.86 2.65
C PRO A 10 -17.25 3.89 2.97
N VAL A 11 -16.24 3.98 2.11
CA VAL A 11 -15.16 4.96 2.23
C VAL A 11 -15.48 6.15 1.33
N ASN A 12 -15.43 7.35 1.90
CA ASN A 12 -15.50 8.57 1.11
C ASN A 12 -14.09 8.87 0.64
N LEU A 13 -13.86 8.73 -0.66
CA LEU A 13 -12.53 8.92 -1.22
C LEU A 13 -12.32 10.38 -1.62
N ASP A 14 -11.27 10.98 -1.09
CA ASP A 14 -10.78 12.26 -1.57
C ASP A 14 -10.19 12.11 -2.98
N PRO A 15 -10.20 13.19 -3.79
CA PRO A 15 -9.57 13.17 -5.10
C PRO A 15 -8.11 12.71 -4.98
N PRO A 16 -7.65 11.82 -5.88
CA PRO A 16 -6.28 11.32 -5.85
C PRO A 16 -5.32 12.49 -6.04
N LYS A 17 -4.27 12.50 -5.23
CA LYS A 17 -3.19 13.47 -5.32
C LYS A 17 -1.98 12.85 -5.96
N ASP A 18 -1.24 13.67 -6.69
CA ASP A 18 0.02 13.32 -7.34
C ASP A 18 1.21 13.99 -6.63
N ASP A 19 1.05 14.35 -5.35
CA ASP A 19 2.12 14.93 -4.54
C ASP A 19 3.31 13.95 -4.46
N PRO A 20 4.54 14.37 -4.79
CA PRO A 20 5.71 13.53 -4.67
C PRO A 20 6.05 13.33 -3.18
N ILE A 21 6.00 12.08 -2.72
CA ILE A 21 6.33 11.67 -1.37
C ILE A 21 7.67 10.94 -1.40
N SER A 22 8.70 11.53 -0.79
CA SER A 22 10.01 10.92 -0.69
C SER A 22 9.96 9.64 0.17
N GLN A 23 10.82 8.66 -0.12
CA GLN A 23 10.87 7.40 0.64
C GLN A 23 11.06 7.59 2.15
N GLU A 24 11.79 8.64 2.54
CA GLU A 24 11.98 8.99 3.95
C GLU A 24 10.68 9.47 4.62
N GLU A 25 9.87 10.27 3.91
CA GLU A 25 8.58 10.73 4.41
C GLU A 25 7.58 9.56 4.50
N LEU A 26 7.58 8.69 3.49
CA LEU A 26 6.83 7.45 3.51
C LEU A 26 7.24 6.61 4.73
N ALA A 27 8.53 6.37 4.95
CA ALA A 27 9.04 5.59 6.08
C ALA A 27 8.71 6.19 7.45
N ARG A 28 8.65 7.52 7.57
CA ARG A 28 8.20 8.22 8.78
C ARG A 28 6.70 8.01 9.02
N SER A 29 5.93 7.80 7.97
CA SER A 29 4.48 7.60 8.01
C SER A 29 4.11 6.13 8.24
N ASN A 30 4.63 5.55 9.32
CA ASN A 30 4.44 4.14 9.69
C ASN A 30 3.33 3.92 10.74
N GLY A 31 2.58 4.96 11.09
CA GLY A 31 1.52 4.87 12.10
C GLY A 31 1.98 4.79 13.56
N THR A 32 3.28 4.91 13.83
CA THR A 32 3.83 4.93 15.20
C THR A 32 3.44 6.23 15.91
N ASP A 33 3.16 6.17 17.22
CA ASP A 33 2.77 7.32 18.06
C ASP A 33 1.55 8.11 17.56
N GLY A 34 0.63 7.46 16.83
CA GLY A 34 -0.55 8.13 16.26
C GLY A 34 -0.23 9.00 15.04
N ALA A 35 0.97 8.84 14.47
CA ALA A 35 1.30 9.43 13.18
C ALA A 35 0.46 8.85 12.05
N LYS A 36 0.51 9.50 10.88
CA LYS A 36 -0.14 9.00 9.68
C LYS A 36 0.48 7.68 9.23
N CYS A 37 -0.32 6.82 8.62
CA CYS A 37 0.10 5.53 8.10
C CYS A 37 -0.11 5.51 6.60
N TYR A 38 0.98 5.45 5.85
CA TYR A 38 0.98 5.45 4.39
C TYR A 38 1.51 4.12 3.87
N VAL A 39 0.96 3.65 2.75
CA VAL A 39 1.41 2.43 2.08
C VAL A 39 1.59 2.74 0.60
N ALA A 40 2.76 2.43 0.06
CA ALA A 40 3.00 2.56 -1.36
C ALA A 40 2.69 1.25 -2.11
N ILE A 41 2.03 1.35 -3.26
CA ILE A 41 1.74 0.23 -4.15
C ILE A 41 1.84 0.71 -5.59
N LYS A 42 2.67 0.07 -6.41
CA LYS A 42 3.06 0.50 -7.77
C LYS A 42 3.42 1.99 -7.83
N GLY A 43 4.18 2.46 -6.84
CA GLY A 43 4.57 3.87 -6.73
C GLY A 43 3.45 4.84 -6.33
N LYS A 44 2.20 4.40 -6.10
CA LYS A 44 1.12 5.23 -5.56
C LYS A 44 1.04 5.11 -4.05
N VAL A 45 0.91 6.22 -3.35
CA VAL A 45 0.83 6.26 -1.88
C VAL A 45 -0.61 6.37 -1.43
N TYR A 46 -1.04 5.40 -0.62
CA TYR A 46 -2.38 5.30 -0.07
C TYR A 46 -2.39 5.62 1.43
N ASP A 47 -3.31 6.47 1.88
CA ASP A 47 -3.55 6.69 3.31
C ASP A 47 -4.35 5.52 3.90
N VAL A 48 -3.72 4.80 4.82
CA VAL A 48 -4.33 3.71 5.60
C VAL A 48 -4.39 4.06 7.09
N THR A 49 -4.27 5.33 7.46
CA THR A 49 -4.21 5.82 8.85
C THR A 49 -5.42 5.36 9.66
N GLY A 50 -6.60 5.32 9.05
CA GLY A 50 -7.83 4.84 9.69
C GLY A 50 -7.91 3.33 9.93
N ASN A 51 -6.94 2.53 9.46
CA ASN A 51 -7.00 1.08 9.53
C ASN A 51 -6.02 0.49 10.56
N LYS A 52 -6.58 -0.04 11.65
CA LYS A 52 -5.86 -0.70 12.75
C LYS A 52 -4.96 -1.87 12.30
N ALA A 53 -5.23 -2.49 11.15
CA ALA A 53 -4.41 -3.59 10.66
C ALA A 53 -3.00 -3.15 10.22
N TYR A 54 -2.82 -1.87 9.86
CA TYR A 54 -1.52 -1.28 9.48
C TYR A 54 -0.83 -0.55 10.64
N GLN A 55 -1.56 -0.31 11.73
CA GLN A 55 -1.03 0.31 12.94
C GLN A 55 -0.08 -0.65 13.69
N PRO A 56 0.79 -0.15 14.59
CA PRO A 56 1.69 -0.97 15.39
C PRO A 56 0.97 -2.14 16.07
N GLY A 57 1.47 -3.36 15.88
CA GLY A 57 0.85 -4.60 16.37
C GLY A 57 -0.21 -5.22 15.45
N GLY A 58 -0.55 -4.57 14.33
CA GLY A 58 -1.45 -5.10 13.30
C GLY A 58 -0.75 -6.07 12.35
N SER A 59 -1.52 -6.99 11.74
CA SER A 59 -1.00 -8.01 10.82
C SER A 59 -0.36 -7.46 9.54
N TYR A 60 -0.69 -6.22 9.17
CA TYR A 60 -0.18 -5.52 7.98
C TYR A 60 0.70 -4.32 8.32
N ASN A 61 1.10 -4.16 9.59
CA ASN A 61 2.01 -3.09 10.01
C ASN A 61 3.35 -3.11 9.26
N VAL A 62 3.75 -4.29 8.78
CA VAL A 62 4.93 -4.49 7.95
C VAL A 62 4.93 -3.67 6.65
N PHE A 63 3.76 -3.29 6.15
CA PHE A 63 3.60 -2.45 4.96
C PHE A 63 3.58 -0.95 5.28
N ALA A 64 3.40 -0.58 6.54
CA ALA A 64 3.32 0.80 6.97
C ALA A 64 4.63 1.53 6.70
N GLY A 65 4.54 2.64 5.98
CA GLY A 65 5.65 3.46 5.55
C GLY A 65 6.57 2.80 4.53
N LYS A 66 6.09 1.79 3.80
CA LYS A 66 6.89 1.07 2.79
C LYS A 66 6.09 0.79 1.54
N ASP A 67 6.79 0.35 0.50
CA ASP A 67 6.18 -0.16 -0.71
C ASP A 67 5.83 -1.64 -0.53
N ALA A 68 4.55 -1.96 -0.60
CA ALA A 68 4.01 -3.30 -0.42
C ALA A 68 3.72 -4.02 -1.75
N SER A 69 4.17 -3.47 -2.90
CA SER A 69 3.87 -4.03 -4.21
C SER A 69 4.22 -5.51 -4.32
N ARG A 70 5.46 -5.87 -3.96
CA ARG A 70 5.91 -7.25 -4.01
C ARG A 70 5.14 -8.14 -3.04
N ALA A 71 5.04 -7.70 -1.79
CA ALA A 71 4.32 -8.40 -0.74
C ALA A 71 2.86 -8.70 -1.12
N LEU A 72 2.14 -7.73 -1.70
CA LEU A 72 0.76 -7.90 -2.11
C LEU A 72 0.63 -8.87 -3.29
N GLY A 73 1.51 -8.77 -4.29
CA GLY A 73 1.55 -9.73 -5.40
C GLY A 73 1.78 -11.16 -4.91
N LYS A 74 2.72 -11.34 -3.99
CA LYS A 74 3.02 -12.64 -3.36
C LYS A 74 2.02 -13.06 -2.29
N THR A 75 1.10 -12.17 -1.89
CA THR A 75 0.24 -12.33 -0.72
C THR A 75 1.04 -12.71 0.55
N SER A 76 2.20 -12.08 0.72
CA SER A 76 3.14 -12.31 1.83
C SER A 76 3.10 -11.13 2.80
N THR A 77 3.11 -11.39 4.10
CA THR A 77 3.18 -10.35 5.16
C THR A 77 4.57 -10.27 5.78
N LYS A 78 5.60 -10.70 5.04
CA LYS A 78 6.98 -10.66 5.52
C LYS A 78 7.63 -9.30 5.28
N PRO A 79 8.45 -8.81 6.21
CA PRO A 79 9.17 -7.54 6.06
C PRO A 79 10.19 -7.56 4.92
N GLU A 80 10.71 -8.73 4.57
CA GLU A 80 11.63 -8.92 3.45
C GLU A 80 10.95 -8.71 2.09
N ASP A 81 9.65 -9.02 1.99
CA ASP A 81 8.85 -8.87 0.76
C ASP A 81 8.21 -7.47 0.65
N ALA A 82 8.27 -6.63 1.69
CA ALA A 82 7.74 -5.25 1.68
C ALA A 82 8.70 -4.32 0.91
N ARG A 83 8.77 -4.52 -0.40
CA ARG A 83 9.66 -3.86 -1.33
C ARG A 83 8.95 -3.44 -2.63
N PRO A 84 9.47 -2.40 -3.31
CA PRO A 84 8.95 -1.93 -4.59
C PRO A 84 9.22 -2.91 -5.75
N GLU A 85 10.20 -3.81 -5.66
CA GLU A 85 10.53 -4.77 -6.72
C GLU A 85 9.43 -5.84 -6.91
N TRP A 86 8.52 -5.63 -7.87
CA TRP A 86 7.50 -6.62 -8.26
C TRP A 86 7.64 -7.10 -9.72
N GLN A 87 8.59 -6.54 -10.48
CA GLN A 87 8.79 -6.82 -11.91
C GLN A 87 9.25 -8.26 -12.17
N ASP A 88 9.97 -8.87 -11.22
CA ASP A 88 10.44 -10.26 -11.27
C ASP A 88 9.37 -11.29 -10.93
N LEU A 89 8.19 -10.86 -10.48
CA LEU A 89 7.08 -11.75 -10.15
C LEU A 89 6.45 -12.36 -11.42
N ASP A 90 5.84 -13.54 -11.26
CA ASP A 90 5.09 -14.22 -12.32
C ASP A 90 3.82 -13.45 -12.70
N ASP A 91 3.30 -13.67 -13.91
CA ASP A 91 2.05 -13.03 -14.41
C ASP A 91 0.86 -13.24 -13.46
N LYS A 92 0.80 -14.37 -12.77
CA LYS A 92 -0.24 -14.63 -11.76
C LYS A 92 -0.14 -13.68 -10.57
N GLU A 93 1.06 -13.49 -10.04
CA GLU A 93 1.31 -12.61 -8.90
C GLU A 93 1.13 -11.14 -9.28
N LYS A 94 1.53 -10.77 -10.51
CA LYS A 94 1.24 -9.46 -11.11
C LYS A 94 -0.26 -9.22 -11.24
N GLY A 95 -1.03 -10.23 -11.64
CA GLY A 95 -2.49 -10.18 -11.65
C GLY A 95 -3.06 -9.86 -10.26
N VAL A 96 -2.63 -10.61 -9.24
CA VAL A 96 -3.03 -10.40 -7.84
C VAL A 96 -2.66 -8.99 -7.36
N LEU A 97 -1.47 -8.50 -7.68
CA LEU A 97 -1.07 -7.12 -7.36
C LEU A 97 -2.01 -6.09 -7.98
N ASN A 98 -2.37 -6.23 -9.26
CA ASN A 98 -3.29 -5.29 -9.93
C ASN A 98 -4.69 -5.32 -9.30
N ASP A 99 -5.18 -6.49 -8.89
CA ASP A 99 -6.43 -6.61 -8.13
C ASP A 99 -6.34 -5.84 -6.79
N TRP A 100 -5.22 -5.99 -6.07
CA TRP A 100 -4.96 -5.24 -4.84
C TRP A 100 -4.88 -3.73 -5.06
N VAL A 101 -4.18 -3.27 -6.10
CA VAL A 101 -4.12 -1.83 -6.46
C VAL A 101 -5.52 -1.27 -6.69
N THR A 102 -6.34 -2.00 -7.45
CA THR A 102 -7.73 -1.62 -7.73
C THR A 102 -8.58 -1.61 -6.46
N PHE A 103 -8.35 -2.56 -5.55
CA PHE A 103 -9.02 -2.60 -4.27
C PHE A 103 -8.64 -1.41 -3.38
N PHE A 104 -7.34 -1.10 -3.30
CA PHE A 104 -6.83 0.01 -2.51
C PHE A 104 -7.31 1.34 -3.06
N SER A 105 -7.32 1.54 -4.38
CA SER A 105 -7.84 2.77 -4.99
C SER A 105 -9.33 2.99 -4.77
N LYS A 106 -10.09 1.95 -4.42
CA LYS A 106 -11.50 2.03 -4.05
C LYS A 106 -11.73 2.14 -2.54
N ARG A 107 -10.70 1.89 -1.72
CA ARG A 107 -10.80 1.81 -0.27
C ARG A 107 -10.06 2.94 0.46
N TYR A 108 -9.01 3.48 -0.14
CA TYR A 108 -8.10 4.41 0.47
C TYR A 108 -7.80 5.59 -0.45
N ASN A 109 -7.58 6.74 0.18
CA ASN A 109 -7.23 7.96 -0.52
C ASN A 109 -5.81 7.86 -1.06
N VAL A 110 -5.63 8.16 -2.35
CA VAL A 110 -4.30 8.35 -2.92
C VAL A 110 -3.83 9.73 -2.51
N VAL A 111 -2.83 9.77 -1.63
CA VAL A 111 -2.27 11.02 -1.09
C VAL A 111 -1.08 11.54 -1.88
N GLY A 112 -0.54 10.72 -2.78
CA GLY A 112 0.61 11.09 -3.58
C GLY A 112 1.20 9.90 -4.35
N VAL A 113 2.39 10.13 -4.89
CA VAL A 113 3.22 9.12 -5.55
C VAL A 113 4.60 9.10 -4.92
N VAL A 114 5.22 7.93 -4.84
CA VAL A 114 6.58 7.81 -4.32
C VAL A 114 7.54 8.50 -5.27
N GLU A 115 8.29 9.45 -4.74
CA GLU A 115 9.30 10.19 -5.49
C GLU A 115 10.40 9.22 -5.96
N GLY A 116 10.62 9.16 -7.27
CA GLY A 116 11.59 8.26 -7.89
C GLY A 116 11.16 6.79 -7.95
N ALA A 117 9.87 6.48 -7.77
CA ALA A 117 9.39 5.10 -7.95
C ALA A 117 9.64 4.60 -9.39
N THR A 118 10.44 3.55 -9.50
CA THR A 118 10.77 2.85 -10.75
C THR A 118 9.79 1.71 -11.06
N ASN A 119 8.77 1.53 -10.20
CA ASN A 119 7.86 0.40 -10.19
C ASN A 119 6.42 0.78 -10.58
N MET A 120 6.28 1.85 -11.38
CA MET A 120 5.00 2.37 -11.86
C MET A 120 4.45 1.67 -13.10
N ASP A 121 5.31 1.02 -13.89
CA ASP A 121 5.00 0.37 -15.18
C ASP A 121 4.54 -1.09 -14.97
#